data_AF-A0A821WES2-F1
#
_entry.id   AF-A0A821WES2-F1
#
_cell.length_a   1.000
_cell.length_b   1.000
_cell.length_c   1.000
_cell.angle_alpha   90.00
_cell.angle_beta   90.00
_cell.angle_gamma   90.00
#
_symmetry.space_group_name_H-M   'P 1'
#
loop_
_entity.id
_entity.type
_entity.pdbx_description
1 polymer ?
#
loop_
_entity_poly.entity_id
_entity_poly.type
_entity_poly.pdbx_seq_one_letter_code
_entity_poly.pdbx_strand_id
1 'polypeptide(L)'
;MYTTQYPQVQQEPPPYQNNTHANQQSLNDYRPTEERMVDFQQLVARYEINHTFATKLRVLEGYEIVFICDDSGSMNTPLGDLSGPFDKKPSRWDELKQTVSIVVDIASVFDPDGVDIYFLNREPIFHVRNSEQLIPVFAVPPSGPTPIVPIFRRVLRDKQHEIEERKLLILLATDGVPTDDQGNRDIRSFKHVLKHERKPTNHIPVTIIACTDEDDCIEYLNDWDRNIPNLDVVDDYRNEKKEIQTRQGKDFPFSFGDYVVKILMGGVDSWFDDLDEKKVSTNGYGRLNKDYGRKRKKRLCAIL
;
A
#
# COMPACT_ATOMS: atom_id res chain seq x y z
N MET A 1 -7.95 -46.23 -50.70
CA MET A 1 -7.35 -45.01 -51.27
C MET A 1 -8.49 -44.05 -51.54
N TYR A 2 -8.47 -42.87 -50.91
CA TYR A 2 -8.99 -41.56 -51.35
C TYR A 2 -8.99 -40.67 -50.10
N THR A 3 -7.88 -39.98 -49.89
CA THR A 3 -7.68 -39.01 -48.81
C THR A 3 -8.09 -37.65 -49.37
N THR A 4 -9.19 -37.08 -48.88
CA THR A 4 -9.61 -35.73 -49.27
C THR A 4 -8.89 -34.73 -48.35
N GLN A 5 -7.82 -34.11 -48.85
CA GLN A 5 -7.17 -32.97 -48.21
C GLN A 5 -7.93 -31.69 -48.55
N TYR A 6 -8.39 -30.97 -47.52
CA TYR A 6 -8.86 -29.58 -47.65
C TYR A 6 -7.65 -28.63 -47.65
N PRO A 7 -7.60 -27.61 -48.52
CA PRO A 7 -6.52 -26.64 -48.52
C PRO A 7 -6.58 -25.73 -47.28
N GLN A 8 -5.43 -25.60 -46.60
CA GLN A 8 -5.23 -24.63 -45.52
C GLN A 8 -5.11 -23.23 -46.14
N VAL A 9 -6.09 -22.36 -45.87
CA VAL A 9 -5.99 -20.94 -46.20
C VAL A 9 -5.18 -20.27 -45.09
N GLN A 10 -3.95 -19.85 -45.39
CA GLN A 10 -3.17 -18.98 -44.51
C GLN A 10 -3.91 -17.63 -44.40
N GLN A 11 -4.51 -17.36 -43.24
CA GLN A 11 -4.97 -16.02 -42.92
C GLN A 11 -3.76 -15.23 -42.41
N GLU A 12 -3.38 -14.19 -43.17
CA GLU A 12 -2.43 -13.20 -42.66
C GLU A 12 -3.01 -12.53 -41.40
N PRO A 13 -2.20 -12.31 -40.35
CA PRO A 13 -2.65 -11.57 -39.19
C PRO A 13 -3.03 -10.13 -39.60
N PRO A 14 -4.05 -9.53 -38.97
CA PRO A 14 -4.43 -8.16 -39.26
C PRO A 14 -3.23 -7.22 -39.03
N PRO A 15 -3.06 -6.16 -39.84
CA PRO A 15 -1.94 -5.24 -39.68
C PRO A 15 -1.99 -4.61 -38.28
N TYR A 16 -0.85 -4.66 -37.58
CA TYR A 16 -0.65 -3.99 -36.30
C TYR A 16 -1.04 -2.51 -36.45
N GLN A 17 -2.14 -2.12 -35.82
CA GLN A 17 -2.48 -0.72 -35.64
C GLN A 17 -1.48 -0.14 -34.64
N ASN A 18 -0.48 0.58 -35.15
CA ASN A 18 0.40 1.42 -34.34
C ASN A 18 -0.49 2.39 -33.54
N ASN A 19 -0.61 2.14 -32.24
CA ASN A 19 -1.41 2.95 -31.35
C ASN A 19 -0.59 4.18 -30.91
N THR A 20 -0.33 5.08 -31.86
CA THR A 20 0.53 6.26 -31.68
C THR A 20 -0.02 7.27 -30.67
N HIS A 21 -1.28 7.13 -30.25
CA HIS A 21 -1.93 8.06 -29.31
C HIS A 21 -1.64 7.75 -27.83
N ALA A 22 -1.44 6.49 -27.45
CA ALA A 22 -1.07 6.15 -26.06
C ALA A 22 0.37 6.60 -25.71
N ASN A 23 1.27 6.59 -26.70
CA ASN A 23 2.67 6.99 -26.52
C ASN A 23 2.90 8.51 -26.47
N GLN A 24 1.89 9.33 -26.78
CA GLN A 24 2.00 10.79 -26.69
C GLN A 24 1.47 11.35 -25.36
N GLN A 25 0.59 10.63 -24.65
CA GLN A 25 0.14 11.02 -23.31
C GLN A 25 1.21 10.73 -22.24
N SER A 26 1.96 9.63 -22.36
CA SER A 26 2.97 9.23 -21.38
C SER A 26 4.19 10.17 -21.30
N LEU A 27 4.53 10.87 -22.38
CA LEU A 27 5.67 11.81 -22.42
C LEU A 27 5.34 13.19 -21.82
N ASN A 28 4.07 13.55 -21.66
CA ASN A 28 3.67 14.90 -21.21
C ASN A 28 3.50 15.04 -19.69
N ASP A 29 3.43 13.93 -18.95
CA ASP A 29 3.20 13.94 -17.48
C ASP A 29 4.48 13.68 -16.65
N TYR A 30 5.64 13.62 -17.29
CA TYR A 30 6.92 13.41 -16.59
C TYR A 30 7.31 14.65 -15.78
N ARG A 31 7.27 14.53 -14.44
CA ARG A 31 7.72 15.58 -13.51
C ARG A 31 9.21 15.44 -13.19
N PRO A 32 10.04 16.49 -13.40
CA PRO A 32 11.44 16.50 -13.01
C PRO A 32 11.64 16.19 -11.52
N THR A 33 12.76 15.55 -11.17
CA THR A 33 13.06 15.16 -9.79
C THR A 33 13.02 16.34 -8.82
N GLU A 34 13.53 17.52 -9.20
CA GLU A 34 13.49 18.72 -8.35
C GLU A 34 12.06 19.15 -7.99
N GLU A 35 11.12 19.09 -8.95
CA GLU A 35 9.72 19.42 -8.73
C GLU A 35 9.05 18.41 -7.79
N ARG A 36 9.27 17.11 -8.05
CA ARG A 36 8.78 16.03 -7.16
C ARG A 36 9.31 16.16 -5.73
N MET A 37 10.57 16.58 -5.56
CA MET A 37 11.15 16.79 -4.23
C MET A 37 10.58 18.02 -3.50
N VAL A 38 10.15 19.06 -4.22
CA VAL A 38 9.41 20.17 -3.63
C VAL A 38 8.03 19.70 -3.15
N ASP A 39 7.31 18.95 -3.97
CA ASP A 39 6.02 18.34 -3.59
C ASP A 39 6.18 17.45 -2.37
N PHE A 40 7.23 16.63 -2.33
CA PHE A 40 7.55 15.78 -1.20
C PHE A 40 7.74 16.56 0.10
N GLN A 41 8.44 17.70 0.07
CA GLN A 41 8.60 18.55 1.25
C GLN A 41 7.25 19.11 1.74
N GLN A 42 6.34 19.45 0.82
CA GLN A 42 5.00 19.89 1.16
C GLN A 42 4.17 18.77 1.79
N LEU A 43 4.25 17.54 1.25
CA LEU A 43 3.58 16.37 1.79
C LEU A 43 4.10 16.01 3.19
N VAL A 44 5.43 16.00 3.39
CA VAL A 44 6.07 15.78 4.70
C VAL A 44 5.59 16.80 5.73
N ALA A 45 5.48 18.07 5.34
CA ALA A 45 4.96 19.11 6.23
C ALA A 45 3.45 18.94 6.50
N ARG A 46 2.66 18.63 5.47
CA ARG A 46 1.20 18.48 5.54
C ARG A 46 0.78 17.33 6.44
N TYR A 47 1.44 16.17 6.33
CA TYR A 47 1.11 14.97 7.09
C TYR A 47 1.94 14.82 8.37
N GLU A 48 2.69 15.86 8.74
CA GLU A 48 3.57 15.87 9.93
C GLU A 48 4.49 14.64 9.99
N ILE A 49 5.05 14.25 8.84
CA ILE A 49 5.97 13.11 8.74
C ILE A 49 7.29 13.47 9.40
N ASN A 50 7.81 12.57 10.24
CA ASN A 50 9.12 12.70 10.84
C ASN A 50 10.19 12.82 9.76
N HIS A 51 11.08 13.80 9.87
CA HIS A 51 12.14 13.98 8.88
C HIS A 51 13.00 12.72 8.70
N THR A 52 13.27 11.96 9.77
CA THR A 52 14.04 10.71 9.69
C THR A 52 13.28 9.65 8.89
N PHE A 53 11.96 9.57 9.07
CA PHE A 53 11.09 8.64 8.33
C PHE A 53 11.07 9.03 6.86
N ALA A 54 10.84 10.32 6.58
CA ALA A 54 10.85 10.88 5.24
C ALA A 54 12.16 10.59 4.48
N THR A 55 13.33 10.72 5.13
CA THR A 55 14.61 10.44 4.45
C THR A 55 14.79 8.98 4.03
N LYS A 56 14.10 8.04 4.69
CA LYS A 56 14.19 6.61 4.35
C LYS A 56 13.33 6.22 3.15
N LEU A 57 12.31 7.00 2.81
CA LEU A 57 11.43 6.75 1.66
C LEU A 57 12.17 6.76 0.30
N ARG A 58 13.36 7.37 0.22
CA ARG A 58 14.19 7.36 -1.00
C ARG A 58 14.50 5.96 -1.52
N VAL A 59 14.50 4.94 -0.66
CA VAL A 59 14.72 3.56 -1.11
C VAL A 59 13.64 3.09 -2.09
N LEU A 60 12.45 3.71 -2.06
CA LEU A 60 11.31 3.39 -2.92
C LEU A 60 11.52 3.79 -4.39
N GLU A 61 12.55 4.60 -4.72
CA GLU A 61 12.90 4.91 -6.12
C GLU A 61 13.27 3.64 -6.93
N GLY A 62 13.65 2.56 -6.25
CA GLY A 62 13.96 1.26 -6.87
C GLY A 62 12.80 0.26 -6.84
N TYR A 63 11.57 0.71 -6.58
CA TYR A 63 10.39 -0.15 -6.45
C TYR A 63 9.34 0.20 -7.49
N GLU A 64 8.65 -0.83 -7.97
CA GLU A 64 7.28 -0.80 -8.47
C GLU A 64 6.36 -0.90 -7.24
N ILE A 65 5.31 -0.10 -7.17
CA ILE A 65 4.38 -0.13 -6.03
C ILE A 65 2.98 -0.54 -6.48
N VAL A 66 2.48 -1.63 -5.89
CA VAL A 66 1.11 -2.12 -6.07
C VAL A 66 0.35 -2.03 -4.76
N PHE A 67 -0.88 -1.52 -4.81
CA PHE A 67 -1.81 -1.51 -3.69
C PHE A 67 -3.04 -2.37 -4.02
N ILE A 68 -3.23 -3.46 -3.28
CA ILE A 68 -4.43 -4.30 -3.32
C ILE A 68 -5.40 -3.80 -2.24
N CYS A 69 -6.54 -3.27 -2.66
CA CYS A 69 -7.60 -2.78 -1.81
C CYS A 69 -8.72 -3.82 -1.66
N ASP A 70 -8.98 -4.24 -0.43
CA ASP A 70 -10.20 -4.97 -0.10
C ASP A 70 -11.42 -4.08 -0.28
N ASP A 71 -12.26 -4.44 -1.23
CA ASP A 71 -13.55 -3.82 -1.50
C ASP A 71 -14.70 -4.83 -1.31
N SER A 72 -14.51 -5.81 -0.44
CA SER A 72 -15.55 -6.76 -0.02
C SER A 72 -16.63 -6.11 0.83
N GLY A 73 -17.76 -6.79 0.99
CA GLY A 73 -18.90 -6.26 1.73
C GLY A 73 -18.59 -5.87 3.20
N SER A 74 -17.67 -6.58 3.86
CA SER A 74 -17.29 -6.35 5.27
C SER A 74 -16.64 -4.98 5.50
N MET A 75 -15.99 -4.42 4.48
CA MET A 75 -15.37 -3.08 4.54
C MET A 75 -16.39 -1.94 4.76
N ASN A 76 -17.69 -2.19 4.62
CA ASN A 76 -18.74 -1.23 5.00
C ASN A 76 -18.94 -1.12 6.53
N THR A 77 -18.28 -1.97 7.33
CA THR A 77 -18.42 -1.99 8.79
C THR A 77 -17.95 -0.66 9.39
N PRO A 78 -18.77 0.00 10.22
CA PRO A 78 -18.37 1.22 10.94
C PRO A 78 -17.29 0.95 11.97
N LEU A 79 -16.28 1.81 12.07
CA LEU A 79 -15.22 1.71 13.08
C LEU A 79 -15.73 2.11 14.48
N GLY A 80 -15.20 1.46 15.51
CA GLY A 80 -15.51 1.73 16.92
C GLY A 80 -15.20 3.17 17.41
N ASP A 81 -16.04 3.65 18.34
CA ASP A 81 -15.82 4.75 19.30
C ASP A 81 -15.60 6.21 18.84
N LEU A 82 -15.81 6.55 17.56
CA LEU A 82 -15.41 7.88 17.08
C LEU A 82 -16.40 9.03 17.13
N SER A 83 -17.59 8.83 17.65
CA SER A 83 -18.63 9.82 17.45
C SER A 83 -19.52 9.96 18.66
N GLY A 84 -19.92 11.21 18.93
CA GLY A 84 -21.12 11.45 19.72
C GLY A 84 -22.31 10.73 19.07
N PRO A 85 -23.44 10.56 19.77
CA PRO A 85 -24.58 9.74 19.33
C PRO A 85 -25.20 10.13 17.97
N PHE A 86 -24.74 11.21 17.33
CA PHE A 86 -25.28 11.77 16.09
C PHE A 86 -24.26 11.88 14.93
N ASP A 87 -22.98 11.61 15.15
CA ASP A 87 -21.99 11.71 14.07
C ASP A 87 -21.88 10.39 13.30
N LYS A 88 -21.87 10.48 11.96
CA LYS A 88 -21.68 9.33 11.08
C LYS A 88 -20.29 8.74 11.33
N LYS A 89 -20.24 7.50 11.84
CA LYS A 89 -19.00 6.75 12.01
C LYS A 89 -18.36 6.49 10.65
N PRO A 90 -17.05 6.77 10.47
CA PRO A 90 -16.35 6.31 9.28
C PRO A 90 -16.36 4.78 9.24
N SER A 91 -16.54 4.22 8.05
CA SER A 91 -16.37 2.78 7.81
C SER A 91 -14.89 2.42 7.62
N ARG A 92 -14.56 1.13 7.71
CA ARG A 92 -13.24 0.59 7.35
C ARG A 92 -12.84 1.05 5.93
N TRP A 93 -13.79 1.09 5.01
CA TRP A 93 -13.61 1.63 3.66
C TRP A 93 -13.27 3.12 3.64
N ASP A 94 -13.86 3.93 4.50
CA ASP A 94 -13.55 5.37 4.54
C ASP A 94 -12.12 5.64 5.04
N GLU A 95 -11.64 4.87 6.03
CA GLU A 95 -10.24 4.93 6.46
C GLU A 95 -9.29 4.43 5.37
N LEU A 96 -9.64 3.32 4.69
CA LEU A 96 -8.84 2.80 3.59
C LEU A 96 -8.65 3.83 2.48
N LYS A 97 -9.71 4.54 2.06
CA LYS A 97 -9.62 5.62 1.05
C LYS A 97 -8.61 6.69 1.46
N GLN A 98 -8.65 7.12 2.71
CA GLN A 98 -7.76 8.14 3.22
C GLN A 98 -6.32 7.65 3.18
N THR A 99 -6.06 6.44 3.66
CA THR A 99 -4.72 5.83 3.66
C THR A 99 -4.18 5.67 2.25
N VAL A 100 -4.95 5.08 1.33
CA VAL A 100 -4.54 4.88 -0.07
C VAL A 100 -4.26 6.20 -0.77
N SER A 101 -5.08 7.23 -0.52
CA SER A 101 -4.88 8.57 -1.10
C SER A 101 -3.52 9.17 -0.69
N ILE A 102 -3.17 9.08 0.59
CA ILE A 102 -1.88 9.59 1.09
C ILE A 102 -0.72 8.73 0.59
N VAL A 103 -0.89 7.40 0.57
CA VAL A 103 0.11 6.49 0.01
C VAL A 103 0.40 6.84 -1.45
N VAL A 104 -0.63 7.02 -2.29
CA VAL A 104 -0.45 7.40 -3.70
C VAL A 104 0.29 8.73 -3.83
N ASP A 105 -0.11 9.76 -3.09
CA ASP A 105 0.53 11.08 -3.17
C ASP A 105 2.01 11.03 -2.76
N ILE A 106 2.36 10.22 -1.75
CA ILE A 106 3.76 10.06 -1.30
C ILE A 106 4.55 9.14 -2.22
N ALA A 107 4.02 7.96 -2.56
CA ALA A 107 4.70 6.94 -3.34
C ALA A 107 5.02 7.43 -4.76
N SER A 108 4.11 8.17 -5.39
CA SER A 108 4.29 8.70 -6.75
C SER A 108 5.39 9.77 -6.87
N VAL A 109 5.89 10.28 -5.74
CA VAL A 109 7.12 11.09 -5.72
C VAL A 109 8.32 10.24 -6.10
N PHE A 110 8.37 8.98 -5.66
CA PHE A 110 9.53 8.09 -5.81
C PHE A 110 9.35 7.14 -6.99
N ASP A 111 8.12 6.71 -7.27
CA ASP A 111 7.76 5.93 -8.46
C ASP A 111 7.14 6.84 -9.53
N PRO A 112 7.92 7.29 -10.54
CA PRO A 112 7.41 8.21 -11.58
C PRO A 112 6.33 7.57 -12.46
N ASP A 113 6.26 6.24 -12.52
CA ASP A 113 5.23 5.53 -13.26
C ASP A 113 3.89 5.53 -12.54
N GLY A 114 3.87 5.91 -11.26
CA GLY A 114 2.70 5.91 -10.39
C GLY A 114 2.51 4.60 -9.66
N VAL A 115 1.41 4.50 -8.92
CA VAL A 115 1.03 3.30 -8.15
C VAL A 115 -0.09 2.57 -8.88
N ASP A 116 0.01 1.25 -8.93
CA ASP A 116 -1.04 0.40 -9.49
C ASP A 116 -2.00 -0.06 -8.39
N ILE A 117 -3.29 0.20 -8.57
CA ILE A 117 -4.33 -0.12 -7.59
C ILE A 117 -5.17 -1.28 -8.09
N TYR A 118 -5.06 -2.41 -7.40
CA TYR A 118 -5.89 -3.58 -7.58
C TYR A 118 -7.02 -3.57 -6.55
N PHE A 119 -8.16 -4.12 -6.93
CA PHE A 119 -9.27 -4.35 -6.02
C PHE A 119 -9.61 -5.83 -5.99
N LEU A 120 -10.27 -6.28 -4.92
CA LEU A 120 -10.65 -7.68 -4.83
C LEU A 120 -11.84 -8.04 -5.75
N ASN A 121 -12.77 -7.11 -5.95
CA ASN A 121 -14.06 -7.36 -6.61
C ASN A 121 -14.32 -6.46 -7.83
N ARG A 122 -13.33 -5.69 -8.31
CA ARG A 122 -13.44 -4.85 -9.52
C ARG A 122 -12.11 -4.76 -10.28
N GLU A 123 -12.16 -4.21 -11.48
CA GLU A 123 -10.96 -4.04 -12.30
C GLU A 123 -9.95 -3.06 -11.66
N PRO A 124 -8.64 -3.33 -11.85
CA PRO A 124 -7.59 -2.45 -11.38
C PRO A 124 -7.55 -1.14 -12.18
N ILE A 125 -6.91 -0.14 -11.57
CA ILE A 125 -6.46 1.08 -12.24
C ILE A 125 -4.94 1.16 -12.13
N PHE A 126 -4.29 1.60 -13.20
CA PHE A 126 -2.84 1.60 -13.30
C PHE A 126 -2.29 3.02 -13.37
N HIS A 127 -1.03 3.18 -12.99
CA HIS A 127 -0.27 4.43 -13.09
C HIS A 127 -0.95 5.62 -12.40
N VAL A 128 -1.47 5.39 -11.18
CA VAL A 128 -2.10 6.44 -10.37
C VAL A 128 -1.01 7.30 -9.75
N ARG A 129 -0.97 8.59 -10.12
CA ARG A 129 0.10 9.53 -9.74
C ARG A 129 -0.31 10.56 -8.70
N ASN A 130 -1.61 10.68 -8.41
CA ASN A 130 -2.15 11.53 -7.37
C ASN A 130 -3.51 11.02 -6.89
N SER A 131 -3.91 11.45 -5.69
CA SER A 131 -5.15 11.02 -5.04
C SER A 131 -6.44 11.46 -5.73
N GLU A 132 -6.42 12.51 -6.57
CA GLU A 132 -7.62 12.96 -7.29
C GLU A 132 -8.11 11.90 -8.29
N GLN A 133 -7.19 11.13 -8.88
CA GLN A 133 -7.50 10.01 -9.78
C GLN A 133 -8.26 8.87 -9.09
N LEU A 134 -8.22 8.80 -7.76
CA LEU A 134 -8.88 7.76 -6.97
C LEU A 134 -10.35 8.07 -6.66
N ILE A 135 -10.75 9.35 -6.71
CA ILE A 135 -12.10 9.82 -6.39
C ILE A 135 -13.21 9.02 -7.10
N PRO A 136 -13.19 8.84 -8.43
CA PRO A 136 -14.27 8.13 -9.12
C PRO A 136 -14.34 6.65 -8.76
N VAL A 137 -13.19 6.01 -8.50
CA VAL A 137 -13.13 4.57 -8.23
C VAL A 137 -13.57 4.25 -6.80
N PHE A 138 -13.21 5.12 -5.84
CA PHE A 138 -13.66 5.00 -4.46
C PHE A 138 -15.10 5.47 -4.20
N ALA A 139 -15.73 6.13 -5.18
CA ALA A 139 -17.16 6.44 -5.14
C ALA A 139 -18.05 5.19 -5.23
N VAL A 140 -17.52 4.10 -5.79
CA VAL A 140 -18.21 2.80 -5.84
C VAL A 140 -18.04 2.10 -4.49
N PRO A 141 -19.13 1.81 -3.75
CA PRO A 141 -19.05 1.19 -2.44
C PRO A 141 -18.52 -0.25 -2.50
N PRO A 142 -17.97 -0.79 -1.39
CA PRO A 142 -17.53 -2.17 -1.30
C PRO A 142 -18.70 -3.15 -1.39
N SER A 143 -18.47 -4.27 -2.05
CA SER A 143 -19.42 -5.38 -2.16
C SER A 143 -18.70 -6.65 -2.63
N GLY A 144 -19.20 -7.81 -2.22
CA GLY A 144 -18.70 -9.10 -2.67
C GLY A 144 -17.82 -9.82 -1.64
N PRO A 145 -17.23 -10.97 -2.02
CA PRO A 145 -16.35 -11.77 -1.19
C PRO A 145 -14.96 -11.13 -0.99
N THR A 146 -14.05 -11.85 -0.33
CA THR A 146 -12.66 -11.42 -0.05
C THR A 146 -11.64 -12.30 -0.80
N PRO A 147 -11.63 -12.33 -2.16
CA PRO A 147 -10.81 -13.23 -2.96
C PRO A 147 -9.34 -12.79 -3.06
N ILE A 148 -8.63 -12.66 -1.94
CA ILE A 148 -7.23 -12.20 -1.88
C ILE A 148 -6.31 -13.09 -2.72
N VAL A 149 -6.44 -14.41 -2.61
CA VAL A 149 -5.53 -15.39 -3.23
C VAL A 149 -5.46 -15.25 -4.77
N PRO A 150 -6.59 -15.28 -5.52
CA PRO A 150 -6.53 -15.12 -6.98
C PRO A 150 -6.03 -13.73 -7.40
N ILE A 151 -6.35 -12.67 -6.65
CA ILE A 151 -5.90 -11.31 -6.96
C ILE A 151 -4.40 -11.13 -6.69
N PHE A 152 -3.88 -11.68 -5.59
CA PHE A 152 -2.45 -11.68 -5.30
C PHE A 152 -1.66 -12.42 -6.40
N ARG A 153 -2.15 -13.59 -6.84
CA ARG A 153 -1.56 -14.31 -7.99
C ARG A 153 -1.64 -13.53 -9.29
N ARG A 154 -2.74 -12.78 -9.52
CA ARG A 154 -2.87 -11.88 -10.67
C ARG A 154 -1.79 -10.80 -10.63
N VAL A 155 -1.57 -10.14 -9.49
CA VAL A 155 -0.49 -9.15 -9.32
C VAL A 155 0.88 -9.75 -9.64
N LEU A 156 1.22 -10.90 -9.07
CA LEU A 156 2.52 -11.55 -9.31
C LEU A 156 2.75 -11.89 -10.79
N ARG A 157 1.69 -12.29 -11.51
CA ARG A 157 1.76 -12.58 -12.95
C ARG A 157 1.84 -11.31 -13.78
N ASP A 158 0.98 -10.33 -13.49
CA ASP A 158 0.89 -9.09 -14.25
C ASP A 158 2.21 -8.29 -14.12
N LYS A 159 2.88 -8.37 -12.95
CA LYS A 159 4.14 -7.67 -12.63
C LYS A 159 5.41 -8.51 -12.80
N GLN A 160 5.33 -9.65 -13.48
CA GLN A 160 6.46 -10.56 -13.60
C GLN A 160 7.69 -9.87 -14.25
N HIS A 161 7.47 -9.03 -15.26
CA HIS A 161 8.55 -8.32 -15.95
C HIS A 161 9.20 -7.26 -15.04
N GLU A 162 8.40 -6.48 -14.31
CA GLU A 162 8.89 -5.46 -13.39
C GLU A 162 9.70 -6.07 -12.25
N ILE A 163 9.34 -7.26 -11.76
CA ILE A 163 10.09 -8.02 -10.75
C ILE A 163 11.51 -8.40 -11.24
N GLU A 164 11.68 -8.59 -12.55
CA GLU A 164 12.99 -8.89 -13.16
C GLU A 164 13.90 -7.64 -13.24
N GLU A 165 13.31 -6.45 -13.37
CA GLU A 165 14.03 -5.18 -13.55
C GLU A 165 14.23 -4.39 -12.24
N ARG A 166 13.22 -4.37 -11.38
CA ARG A 166 13.19 -3.66 -10.09
C ARG A 166 12.48 -4.48 -9.01
N LYS A 167 12.42 -3.97 -7.79
CA LYS A 167 11.68 -4.64 -6.71
C LYS A 167 10.19 -4.32 -6.81
N LEU A 168 9.33 -5.19 -6.32
CA LEU A 168 7.87 -4.99 -6.28
C LEU A 168 7.39 -4.90 -4.83
N LEU A 169 6.98 -3.72 -4.38
CA LEU A 169 6.31 -3.56 -3.09
C LEU A 169 4.82 -3.82 -3.26
N ILE A 170 4.27 -4.81 -2.55
CA ILE A 170 2.84 -5.08 -2.52
C ILE A 170 2.26 -4.64 -1.18
N LEU A 171 1.32 -3.71 -1.22
CA LEU A 171 0.53 -3.27 -0.07
C LEU A 171 -0.84 -3.94 -0.17
N LEU A 172 -1.24 -4.74 0.80
CA LEU A 172 -2.56 -5.38 0.85
C LEU A 172 -3.34 -4.85 2.03
N ALA A 173 -4.41 -4.10 1.80
CA ALA A 173 -5.33 -3.71 2.86
C ALA A 173 -6.55 -4.59 2.87
N THR A 174 -6.88 -5.18 4.02
CA THR A 174 -8.04 -6.08 4.20
C THR A 174 -8.54 -6.07 5.63
N ASP A 175 -9.84 -6.27 5.84
CA ASP A 175 -10.44 -6.36 7.17
C ASP A 175 -10.71 -7.78 7.64
N GLY A 176 -10.27 -8.81 6.90
CA GLY A 176 -10.71 -10.15 7.21
C GLY A 176 -9.96 -11.31 6.57
N VAL A 177 -10.67 -12.44 6.57
CA VAL A 177 -10.14 -13.73 6.14
C VAL A 177 -10.33 -13.90 4.64
N PRO A 178 -9.29 -14.27 3.87
CA PRO A 178 -9.44 -14.60 2.46
C PRO A 178 -10.52 -15.66 2.23
N THR A 179 -11.28 -15.53 1.14
CA THR A 179 -12.31 -16.50 0.74
C THR A 179 -12.00 -17.16 -0.61
N ASP A 180 -12.36 -18.43 -0.76
CA ASP A 180 -12.36 -19.14 -2.04
C ASP A 180 -13.56 -18.73 -2.92
N ASP A 181 -13.70 -19.37 -4.09
CA ASP A 181 -14.78 -19.15 -5.06
C ASP A 181 -16.16 -19.57 -4.55
N GLN A 182 -16.22 -20.36 -3.48
CA GLN A 182 -17.44 -20.78 -2.80
C GLN A 182 -17.71 -19.92 -1.54
N GLY A 183 -16.85 -18.95 -1.22
CA GLY A 183 -16.96 -18.11 -0.04
C GLY A 183 -16.43 -18.74 1.25
N ASN A 184 -15.75 -19.89 1.19
CA ASN A 184 -15.14 -20.51 2.37
C ASN A 184 -13.78 -19.85 2.70
N ARG A 185 -13.40 -19.88 3.98
CA ARG A 185 -12.10 -19.36 4.45
C ARG A 185 -10.93 -20.07 3.79
N ASP A 186 -10.02 -19.31 3.17
CA ASP A 186 -8.87 -19.81 2.39
C ASP A 186 -7.50 -19.29 2.89
N ILE A 187 -7.35 -19.25 4.22
CA ILE A 187 -6.10 -18.83 4.90
C ILE A 187 -4.90 -19.68 4.45
N ARG A 188 -5.12 -20.98 4.22
CA ARG A 188 -4.05 -21.92 3.85
C ARG A 188 -3.45 -21.60 2.49
N SER A 189 -4.27 -21.32 1.48
CA SER A 189 -3.75 -20.96 0.16
C SER A 189 -3.07 -19.60 0.19
N PHE A 190 -3.58 -18.65 0.98
CA PHE A 190 -2.91 -17.36 1.11
C PHE A 190 -1.52 -17.50 1.74
N LYS A 191 -1.38 -18.28 2.82
CA LYS A 191 -0.07 -18.62 3.40
C LYS A 191 0.85 -19.30 2.37
N HIS A 192 0.28 -20.18 1.55
CA HIS A 192 1.03 -20.87 0.51
C HIS A 192 1.60 -19.90 -0.53
N VAL A 193 0.78 -18.96 -1.02
CA VAL A 193 1.22 -17.92 -1.97
C VAL A 193 2.36 -17.09 -1.38
N LEU A 194 2.22 -16.60 -0.15
CA LEU A 194 3.22 -15.75 0.51
C LEU A 194 4.58 -16.45 0.73
N LYS A 195 4.58 -17.77 1.01
CA LYS A 195 5.80 -18.53 1.31
C LYS A 195 6.45 -19.17 0.08
N HIS A 196 5.64 -19.65 -0.85
CA HIS A 196 6.09 -20.54 -1.92
C HIS A 196 5.98 -19.94 -3.32
N GLU A 197 4.94 -19.14 -3.61
CA GLU A 197 4.73 -18.55 -4.94
C GLU A 197 5.35 -17.15 -5.08
N ARG A 198 5.34 -16.34 -4.01
CA ARG A 198 5.99 -15.02 -3.97
C ARG A 198 7.52 -15.14 -4.04
N LYS A 199 8.06 -15.13 -5.26
CA LYS A 199 9.49 -15.30 -5.55
C LYS A 199 9.99 -14.31 -6.62
N PRO A 200 11.25 -13.81 -6.50
CA PRO A 200 12.15 -14.02 -5.36
C PRO A 200 11.73 -13.18 -4.15
N THR A 201 11.64 -13.78 -2.96
CA THR A 201 10.97 -13.18 -1.79
C THR A 201 11.58 -11.84 -1.35
N ASN A 202 12.90 -11.69 -1.48
CA ASN A 202 13.63 -10.46 -1.15
C ASN A 202 13.41 -9.30 -2.16
N HIS A 203 12.84 -9.59 -3.33
CA HIS A 203 12.44 -8.56 -4.31
C HIS A 203 10.98 -8.18 -4.18
N ILE A 204 10.18 -8.94 -3.42
CA ILE A 204 8.74 -8.72 -3.34
C ILE A 204 8.32 -8.52 -1.88
N PRO A 205 8.76 -7.45 -1.20
CA PRO A 205 8.26 -7.15 0.13
C PRO A 205 6.75 -6.93 0.12
N VAL A 206 6.11 -7.34 1.20
CA VAL A 206 4.66 -7.21 1.36
C VAL A 206 4.38 -6.51 2.69
N THR A 207 3.48 -5.54 2.67
CA THR A 207 2.88 -5.01 3.89
C THR A 207 1.38 -5.32 3.87
N ILE A 208 0.88 -5.99 4.90
CA ILE A 208 -0.56 -6.23 5.08
C ILE A 208 -1.08 -5.19 6.06
N ILE A 209 -2.09 -4.43 5.66
CA ILE A 209 -2.72 -3.38 6.47
C ILE A 209 -4.03 -3.95 6.97
N ALA A 210 -4.13 -4.21 8.27
CA ALA A 210 -5.35 -4.67 8.88
C ALA A 210 -6.34 -3.52 8.99
N CYS A 211 -7.47 -3.63 8.29
CA CYS A 211 -8.54 -2.64 8.29
C CYS A 211 -9.67 -3.04 9.24
N THR A 212 -9.37 -3.59 10.41
CA THR A 212 -10.37 -4.08 11.36
C THR A 212 -9.98 -3.79 12.80
N ASP A 213 -10.98 -3.58 13.64
CA ASP A 213 -10.90 -3.52 15.10
C ASP A 213 -11.24 -4.87 15.77
N GLU A 214 -11.43 -5.91 14.97
CA GLU A 214 -11.72 -7.28 15.40
C GLU A 214 -10.48 -8.18 15.28
N ASP A 215 -9.78 -8.37 16.40
CA ASP A 215 -8.54 -9.15 16.48
C ASP A 215 -8.66 -10.59 15.91
N ASP A 216 -9.80 -11.26 16.13
CA ASP A 216 -10.02 -12.66 15.72
C ASP A 216 -9.95 -12.85 14.20
N CYS A 217 -10.32 -11.84 13.42
CA CYS A 217 -10.37 -11.90 11.97
C CYS A 217 -8.97 -11.85 11.34
N ILE A 218 -7.98 -11.35 12.08
CA ILE A 218 -6.61 -11.11 11.60
C ILE A 218 -5.53 -11.81 12.45
N GLU A 219 -5.89 -12.48 13.55
CA GLU A 219 -4.94 -13.13 14.47
C GLU A 219 -3.90 -14.02 13.76
N TYR A 220 -4.31 -14.68 12.67
CA TYR A 220 -3.43 -15.53 11.87
C TYR A 220 -2.25 -14.78 11.23
N LEU A 221 -2.38 -13.46 11.01
CA LEU A 221 -1.35 -12.60 10.43
C LEU A 221 -0.20 -12.36 11.41
N ASN A 222 -0.47 -12.29 12.72
CA ASN A 222 0.56 -12.11 13.76
C ASN A 222 1.60 -13.24 13.78
N ASP A 223 1.19 -14.47 13.46
CA ASP A 223 2.14 -15.60 13.27
C ASP A 223 2.97 -15.42 12.00
N TRP A 224 2.39 -14.82 10.96
CA TRP A 224 3.02 -14.74 9.65
C TRP A 224 4.03 -13.63 9.59
N ASP A 225 3.71 -12.49 10.16
CA ASP A 225 4.58 -11.34 10.37
C ASP A 225 5.96 -11.77 10.90
N ARG A 226 5.98 -12.54 11.99
CA ARG A 226 7.22 -13.04 12.62
C ARG A 226 7.97 -14.12 11.85
N ASN A 227 7.30 -14.85 10.96
CA ASN A 227 7.83 -16.12 10.40
C ASN A 227 7.94 -16.13 8.87
N ILE A 228 7.42 -15.12 8.17
CA ILE A 228 7.50 -14.97 6.72
C ILE A 228 8.43 -13.78 6.44
N PRO A 229 9.58 -13.98 5.77
CA PRO A 229 10.53 -12.88 5.55
C PRO A 229 9.95 -11.82 4.62
N ASN A 230 10.34 -10.55 4.85
CA ASN A 230 9.87 -9.40 4.07
C ASN A 230 8.35 -9.30 4.01
N LEU A 231 7.69 -9.61 5.13
CA LEU A 231 6.27 -9.40 5.38
C LEU A 231 6.19 -8.56 6.66
N ASP A 232 5.39 -7.50 6.63
CA ASP A 232 5.03 -6.69 7.80
C ASP A 232 3.49 -6.64 7.87
N VAL A 233 2.95 -6.69 9.07
CA VAL A 233 1.52 -6.56 9.35
C VAL A 233 1.32 -5.31 10.19
N VAL A 234 0.55 -4.37 9.67
CA VAL A 234 0.30 -3.07 10.29
C VAL A 234 -1.17 -2.99 10.69
N ASP A 235 -1.41 -2.73 11.97
CA ASP A 235 -2.76 -2.54 12.51
C ASP A 235 -3.34 -1.17 12.13
N ASP A 236 -4.60 -0.90 12.47
CA ASP A 236 -5.14 0.46 12.34
C ASP A 236 -4.26 1.47 13.09
N TYR A 237 -4.30 2.74 12.65
CA TYR A 237 -3.40 3.77 13.16
C TYR A 237 -3.40 3.90 14.70
N ARG A 238 -4.53 3.65 15.38
CA ARG A 238 -4.61 3.84 16.83
C ARG A 238 -3.94 2.71 17.57
N ASN A 239 -4.23 1.49 17.16
CA ASN A 239 -3.63 0.31 17.75
C ASN A 239 -2.13 0.31 17.46
N GLU A 240 -1.73 0.51 16.20
CA GLU A 240 -0.33 0.65 15.80
C GLU A 240 0.41 1.71 16.63
N LYS A 241 -0.17 2.91 16.76
CA LYS A 241 0.42 3.98 17.57
C LYS A 241 0.57 3.59 19.04
N LYS A 242 -0.43 2.91 19.61
CA LYS A 242 -0.42 2.47 21.02
C LYS A 242 0.65 1.41 21.24
N GLU A 243 0.83 0.49 20.29
CA GLU A 243 1.86 -0.55 20.36
C GLU A 243 3.27 0.05 20.25
N ILE A 244 3.50 0.92 19.27
CA ILE A 244 4.74 1.69 19.15
C ILE A 244 5.02 2.48 20.43
N GLN A 245 4.04 3.18 21.00
CA GLN A 245 4.24 3.92 22.26
C GLN A 245 4.51 2.99 23.46
N THR A 246 4.00 1.76 23.42
CA THR A 246 4.29 0.75 24.44
C THR A 246 5.75 0.29 24.36
N ARG A 247 6.30 0.09 23.15
CA ARG A 247 7.72 -0.31 22.96
C ARG A 247 8.70 0.84 23.04
N GLN A 248 8.41 1.93 22.34
CA GLN A 248 9.30 3.08 22.17
C GLN A 248 9.14 4.11 23.29
N GLY A 249 8.10 4.01 24.11
CA GLY A 249 7.82 4.91 25.22
C GLY A 249 6.63 5.82 24.93
N LYS A 250 5.88 6.14 25.98
CA LYS A 250 4.57 6.82 25.91
C LYS A 250 4.56 8.13 25.12
N ASP A 251 5.68 8.86 25.12
CA ASP A 251 5.81 10.15 24.44
C ASP A 251 6.47 10.04 23.06
N PHE A 252 6.61 8.83 22.50
CA PHE A 252 7.13 8.65 21.15
C PHE A 252 6.20 9.34 20.13
N PRO A 253 6.71 10.30 19.34
CA PRO A 253 5.89 11.01 18.37
C PRO A 253 5.65 10.10 17.16
N PHE A 254 4.38 9.85 16.88
CA PHE A 254 3.95 9.06 15.74
C PHE A 254 2.66 9.68 15.19
N SER A 255 2.80 10.38 14.06
CA SER A 255 1.69 11.01 13.34
C SER A 255 1.00 10.00 12.41
N PHE A 256 -0.14 10.40 11.84
CA PHE A 256 -0.75 9.59 10.77
C PHE A 256 0.14 9.53 9.52
N GLY A 257 0.93 10.58 9.25
CA GLY A 257 1.94 10.53 8.19
C GLY A 257 3.04 9.52 8.49
N ASP A 258 3.52 9.43 9.73
CA ASP A 258 4.50 8.41 10.14
C ASP A 258 3.97 6.99 9.99
N TYR A 259 2.68 6.80 10.29
CA TYR A 259 1.95 5.55 10.04
C TYR A 259 1.93 5.16 8.57
N VAL A 260 1.63 6.10 7.67
CA VAL A 260 1.70 5.87 6.22
C VAL A 260 3.13 5.52 5.78
N VAL A 261 4.16 6.14 6.38
CA VAL A 261 5.54 5.74 6.10
C VAL A 261 5.84 4.33 6.60
N LYS A 262 5.34 3.92 7.77
CA LYS A 262 5.47 2.54 8.25
C LYS A 262 4.83 1.57 7.26
N ILE A 263 3.62 1.83 6.77
CA ILE A 263 2.96 1.02 5.72
C ILE A 263 3.87 0.81 4.51
N LEU A 264 4.49 1.89 4.01
CA LEU A 264 5.36 1.85 2.84
C LEU A 264 6.70 1.13 3.10
N MET A 265 7.15 1.07 4.36
CA MET A 265 8.53 0.71 4.69
C MET A 265 8.66 -0.55 5.54
N GLY A 266 7.64 -1.03 6.24
CA GLY A 266 7.75 -2.13 7.19
C GLY A 266 8.24 -3.42 6.53
N GLY A 267 7.61 -3.84 5.42
CA GLY A 267 8.10 -4.99 4.64
C GLY A 267 9.47 -4.77 3.97
N VAL A 268 9.93 -3.52 3.86
CA VAL A 268 11.13 -3.08 3.11
C VAL A 268 12.37 -2.94 4.01
N ASP A 269 12.20 -2.37 5.20
CA ASP A 269 13.27 -2.04 6.15
C ASP A 269 12.83 -2.46 7.55
N SER A 270 13.50 -3.48 8.08
CA SER A 270 13.18 -4.09 9.38
C SER A 270 13.22 -3.10 10.55
N TRP A 271 13.85 -1.93 10.39
CA TRP A 271 13.80 -0.90 11.42
C TRP A 271 12.38 -0.35 11.64
N PHE A 272 11.54 -0.30 10.60
CA PHE A 272 10.16 0.14 10.69
C PHE A 272 9.23 -0.94 11.24
N ASP A 273 9.42 -2.17 10.81
CA ASP A 273 8.81 -3.38 11.37
C ASP A 273 9.10 -3.47 12.88
N ASP A 274 10.36 -3.30 13.29
CA ASP A 274 10.77 -3.36 14.70
C ASP A 274 10.13 -2.29 15.63
N LEU A 275 9.43 -1.27 15.13
CA LEU A 275 8.91 -0.13 15.93
C LEU A 275 7.85 -0.53 16.95
N ASP A 276 7.01 -1.52 16.67
CA ASP A 276 5.93 -2.03 17.52
C ASP A 276 6.28 -3.40 18.16
N GLU A 277 7.30 -4.08 17.65
CA GLU A 277 7.80 -5.32 18.24
C GLU A 277 8.77 -5.09 19.42
N LYS A 278 9.76 -4.20 19.26
CA LYS A 278 10.88 -4.08 20.20
C LYS A 278 11.50 -2.70 20.26
N LYS A 279 12.30 -2.44 21.30
CA LYS A 279 12.97 -1.13 21.43
C LYS A 279 14.02 -0.95 20.33
N VAL A 280 13.84 0.02 19.44
CA VAL A 280 14.82 0.31 18.38
C VAL A 280 15.84 1.36 18.83
N SER A 281 17.05 1.28 18.25
CA SER A 281 18.04 2.33 18.45
C SER A 281 17.56 3.63 17.81
N THR A 282 17.47 4.67 18.63
CA THR A 282 17.03 6.02 18.21
C THR A 282 18.20 6.93 17.84
N ASN A 283 19.39 6.38 17.58
CA ASN A 283 20.54 7.16 17.12
C ASN A 283 20.19 7.85 15.79
N GLY A 284 19.86 9.15 15.87
CA GLY A 284 19.32 9.98 14.77
C GLY A 284 17.94 10.55 15.09
N TYR A 285 17.02 9.72 15.59
CA TYR A 285 15.62 10.05 15.87
C TYR A 285 15.45 11.08 17.01
N GLY A 286 16.20 10.94 18.11
CA GLY A 286 16.06 11.81 19.30
C GLY A 286 16.67 13.22 19.18
N ARG A 287 17.69 13.40 18.31
CA ARG A 287 18.35 14.71 18.09
C ARG A 287 17.52 15.59 17.15
N LEU A 288 17.03 15.03 16.04
CA LEU A 288 16.28 15.77 15.02
C LEU A 288 14.90 16.24 15.51
N ASN A 289 14.21 15.44 16.33
CA ASN A 289 12.91 15.82 16.91
C ASN A 289 12.98 17.02 17.86
N LYS A 290 14.05 17.13 18.67
CA LYS A 290 14.26 18.30 19.54
C LYS A 290 14.51 19.58 18.74
N ASP A 291 15.21 19.47 17.61
CA ASP A 291 15.51 20.61 16.75
C ASP A 291 14.31 21.03 15.90
N TYR A 292 13.50 20.08 15.42
CA TYR A 292 12.26 20.38 14.69
C TYR A 292 11.18 20.98 15.60
N GLY A 293 10.99 20.43 16.81
CA GLY A 293 10.10 20.99 17.83
C GLY A 293 10.49 22.42 18.25
N ARG A 294 11.79 22.72 18.32
CA ARG A 294 12.31 24.08 18.53
C ARG A 294 12.05 25.01 17.35
N LYS A 295 12.21 24.55 16.11
CA LYS A 295 11.93 25.34 14.90
C LYS A 295 10.42 25.65 14.74
N ARG A 296 9.53 24.71 15.08
CA ARG A 296 8.07 24.91 15.09
C ARG A 296 7.64 25.95 16.11
N LYS A 297 8.14 25.89 17.36
CA LYS A 297 7.87 26.91 18.39
C LYS A 297 8.35 28.30 17.96
N LYS A 298 9.52 28.41 17.32
CA LYS A 298 10.02 29.69 16.79
C LYS A 298 9.15 30.25 15.67
N ARG A 299 8.57 29.42 14.80
CA ARG A 299 7.64 29.88 13.75
C ARG A 299 6.29 30.31 14.31
N LEU A 300 5.73 29.61 15.30
CA LEU A 300 4.47 30.03 15.94
C LEU A 300 4.62 31.34 16.73
N CYS A 301 5.74 31.55 17.43
CA CYS A 301 6.03 32.82 18.12
C CYS A 301 6.38 33.98 17.17
N ALA A 302 6.55 33.73 15.88
CA ALA A 302 6.78 34.78 14.87
C ALA A 302 5.49 35.19 14.14
N ILE A 303 4.37 34.53 14.43
CA ILE A 303 3.05 34.75 13.82
C ILE A 303 2.04 35.30 14.87
N LEU A 304 2.42 35.34 16.15
CA LEU A 304 1.71 36.01 17.24
C LEU A 304 2.51 37.23 17.71
#